data_AF-E9E9V1-F1
#
_entry.id   AF-E9E9V1-F1
#
_cell.length_a   1.000
_cell.length_b   1.000
_cell.length_c   1.000
_cell.angle_alpha   90.00
_cell.angle_beta   90.00
_cell.angle_gamma   90.00
#
_symmetry.space_group_name_H-M   'P 1'
#
loop_
_entity.id
_entity.type
_entity.pdbx_description
1 polymer ?
#
loop_
_entity_poly.entity_id
_entity_poly.type
_entity_poly.pdbx_seq_one_letter_code
_entity_poly.pdbx_strand_id
1 'polypeptide(L)'
;MDDLPDPVLTDAFKTAVEFTARTYEIVIARWGDKNTLPCLHTLLVFYWFMMDFEVGRQYLEDSLSWEQTALLLNYLLRTREIPPRLDTPEIPWPEGGKAHPLPEDYAMRGLIYTGTYFPKKWFDDTAIDDDEKYFEPASTVGKRCERILWLGHSIAMKERQLHWDEHARQFSTKGGNHNDKPKAEPVEPVEMAASATDGASTELANL
;
A
#
# COMPACT_ATOMS: atom_id res chain seq x y z
N MET A 1 2.99 4.93 33.22
CA MET A 1 2.54 5.80 32.11
C MET A 1 1.12 6.15 32.49
N ASP A 2 0.86 7.44 32.71
CA ASP A 2 -0.42 7.90 33.26
C ASP A 2 -1.60 7.42 32.42
N ASP A 3 -2.64 6.90 33.09
CA ASP A 3 -3.97 6.61 32.55
C ASP A 3 -4.65 7.92 32.14
N LEU A 4 -4.17 8.55 31.07
CA LEU A 4 -4.94 9.57 30.38
C LEU A 4 -6.16 8.87 29.76
N PRO A 5 -7.37 9.38 29.99
CA PRO A 5 -8.57 8.81 29.37
C PRO A 5 -8.43 8.84 27.86
N ASP A 6 -8.94 7.81 27.19
CA ASP A 6 -8.97 7.75 25.73
C ASP A 6 -9.53 9.07 25.17
N PRO A 7 -8.84 9.69 24.19
CA PRO A 7 -9.27 10.97 23.67
C PRO A 7 -10.64 10.83 23.02
N VAL A 8 -11.59 11.66 23.45
CA VAL A 8 -12.90 11.74 22.80
C VAL A 8 -12.69 12.30 21.40
N LEU A 9 -12.94 11.47 20.38
CA LEU A 9 -12.83 11.89 18.98
C LEU A 9 -13.86 12.98 18.68
N THR A 10 -13.38 14.17 18.33
CA THR A 10 -14.23 15.28 17.90
C THR A 10 -14.79 15.00 16.49
N ASP A 11 -15.91 15.63 16.16
CA ASP A 11 -16.46 15.55 14.80
C ASP A 11 -15.48 16.12 13.77
N ALA A 12 -14.75 17.18 14.14
CA ALA A 12 -13.69 17.75 13.31
C ALA A 12 -12.58 16.74 12.97
N PHE A 13 -12.17 15.90 13.94
CA PHE A 13 -11.19 14.85 13.68
C PHE A 13 -11.75 13.81 12.70
N LYS A 14 -12.96 13.31 12.92
CA LYS A 14 -13.59 12.32 12.03
C LYS A 14 -13.74 12.85 10.61
N THR A 15 -14.18 14.10 10.46
CA THR A 15 -14.28 14.78 9.17
C THR A 15 -12.92 14.93 8.50
N ALA A 16 -11.86 15.25 9.24
CA ALA A 16 -10.51 15.34 8.68
C ALA A 16 -10.01 14.00 8.16
N VAL A 17 -10.20 12.90 8.92
CA VAL A 17 -9.83 11.54 8.50
C VAL A 17 -10.58 11.16 7.23
N GLU A 18 -11.90 11.34 7.18
CA GLU A 18 -12.72 11.03 6.02
C GLU A 18 -12.33 11.87 4.78
N PHE A 19 -12.05 13.16 4.98
CA PHE A 19 -11.60 14.06 3.91
C PHE A 19 -10.25 13.62 3.34
N THR A 20 -9.29 13.27 4.20
CA THR A 20 -7.98 12.76 3.78
C THR A 20 -8.11 11.43 3.05
N ALA A 21 -8.95 10.51 3.53
CA ALA A 21 -9.21 9.23 2.89
C ALA A 21 -9.74 9.41 1.46
N ARG A 22 -10.79 10.24 1.28
CA ARG A 22 -11.35 10.54 -0.05
C ARG A 22 -10.36 11.24 -0.97
N THR A 23 -9.54 12.13 -0.42
CA THR A 23 -8.47 12.78 -1.19
C THR A 23 -7.46 11.76 -1.66
N TYR A 24 -7.04 10.85 -0.79
CA TYR A 24 -6.12 9.77 -1.11
C TYR A 24 -6.68 8.85 -2.22
N GLU A 25 -7.94 8.44 -2.11
CA GLU A 25 -8.64 7.64 -3.14
C GLU A 25 -8.62 8.33 -4.52
N ILE A 26 -8.90 9.62 -4.58
CA ILE A 26 -8.86 10.39 -5.83
C ILE A 26 -7.42 10.43 -6.38
N VAL A 27 -6.43 10.65 -5.52
CA VAL A 27 -5.01 10.74 -5.89
C VAL A 27 -4.52 9.41 -6.47
N ILE A 28 -4.81 8.28 -5.82
CA ILE A 28 -4.38 6.95 -6.29
C ILE A 28 -5.17 6.46 -7.51
N ALA A 29 -6.42 6.92 -7.69
CA ALA A 29 -7.23 6.60 -8.87
C ALA A 29 -6.74 7.27 -10.16
N ARG A 30 -5.82 8.25 -10.08
CA ARG A 30 -5.20 8.89 -11.25
C ARG A 30 -3.95 8.13 -11.71
N TRP A 31 -4.17 6.88 -12.11
CA TRP A 31 -3.11 5.98 -12.54
C TRP A 31 -2.26 6.56 -13.67
N GLY A 32 -0.94 6.51 -13.51
CA GLY A 32 0.02 7.01 -14.51
C GLY A 32 0.17 8.54 -14.57
N ASP A 33 -0.63 9.31 -13.82
CA ASP A 33 -0.47 10.76 -13.72
C ASP A 33 0.67 11.12 -12.75
N LYS A 34 1.81 11.51 -13.31
CA LYS A 34 3.01 11.85 -12.52
C LYS A 34 2.82 13.04 -11.60
N ASN A 35 1.83 13.90 -11.89
CA ASN A 35 1.58 15.11 -11.09
C ASN A 35 0.94 14.79 -9.73
N THR A 36 0.45 13.56 -9.52
CA THR A 36 -0.12 13.16 -8.24
C THR A 36 0.91 12.59 -7.27
N LEU A 37 2.09 12.19 -7.78
CA LEU A 37 3.16 11.58 -7.00
C LEU A 37 3.65 12.45 -5.82
N PRO A 38 3.81 13.79 -5.92
CA PRO A 38 4.19 14.61 -4.77
C PRO A 38 3.17 14.55 -3.63
N CYS A 39 1.88 14.59 -3.97
CA CYS A 39 0.79 14.50 -3.00
C CYS A 39 0.75 13.11 -2.35
N LEU A 40 0.83 12.06 -3.18
CA LEU A 40 0.88 10.68 -2.70
C LEU A 40 2.08 10.44 -1.76
N HIS A 41 3.26 10.91 -2.15
CA HIS A 41 4.47 10.85 -1.34
C HIS A 41 4.24 11.52 0.02
N THR A 42 3.75 12.76 0.02
CA THR A 42 3.48 13.52 1.25
C THR A 42 2.49 12.81 2.18
N LEU A 43 1.40 12.27 1.64
CA LEU A 43 0.41 11.52 2.41
C LEU A 43 1.04 10.26 3.00
N LEU A 44 1.78 9.47 2.22
CA LEU A 44 2.43 8.26 2.70
C LEU A 44 3.49 8.52 3.78
N VAL A 45 4.20 9.66 3.74
CA VAL A 45 5.12 10.05 4.82
C VAL A 45 4.35 10.25 6.13
N PHE A 46 3.22 10.95 6.09
CA PHE A 46 2.37 11.15 7.26
C PHE A 46 1.84 9.82 7.80
N TYR A 47 1.31 8.94 6.95
CA TYR A 47 0.83 7.63 7.38
C TYR A 47 1.97 6.76 7.92
N TRP A 48 3.13 6.72 7.24
CA TRP A 48 4.30 5.98 7.71
C TRP A 48 4.69 6.36 9.15
N PHE A 49 4.72 7.66 9.44
CA PHE A 49 4.95 8.18 10.80
C PHE A 49 3.84 7.78 11.77
N MET A 50 2.57 7.99 11.40
CA MET A 50 1.44 7.68 12.28
C MET A 50 1.32 6.19 12.59
N MET A 51 1.75 5.32 11.68
CA MET A 51 1.75 3.87 11.89
C MET A 51 2.68 3.40 13.01
N ASP A 52 3.58 4.24 13.53
CA ASP A 52 4.37 3.92 14.72
C ASP A 52 3.58 4.08 16.03
N PHE A 53 2.49 4.84 16.04
CA PHE A 53 1.69 5.12 17.22
C PHE A 53 0.42 4.27 17.26
N GLU A 54 0.05 3.76 18.45
CA GLU A 54 -1.18 2.96 18.64
C GLU A 54 -2.43 3.72 18.20
N VAL A 55 -2.56 4.98 18.63
CA VAL A 55 -3.67 5.86 18.24
C VAL A 55 -3.71 6.13 16.74
N GLY A 56 -2.55 6.24 16.09
CA GLY A 56 -2.46 6.44 14.64
C GLY A 56 -2.96 5.22 13.90
N ARG A 57 -2.53 4.03 14.31
CA ARG A 57 -3.04 2.76 13.75
C ARG A 57 -4.55 2.62 13.98
N GLN A 58 -5.02 2.82 15.21
CA GLN A 58 -6.43 2.64 15.57
C GLN A 58 -7.39 3.49 14.72
N TYR A 59 -7.01 4.73 14.40
CA TYR A 59 -7.93 5.68 13.75
C TYR A 59 -7.63 5.97 12.28
N LEU A 60 -6.42 5.68 11.80
CA LEU A 60 -6.01 5.99 10.43
C LEU A 60 -5.70 4.76 9.58
N GLU A 61 -5.42 3.60 10.18
CA GLU A 61 -5.04 2.42 9.40
C GLU A 61 -6.16 2.02 8.43
N ASP A 62 -7.40 1.97 8.90
CA ASP A 62 -8.54 1.57 8.06
C ASP A 62 -9.07 2.72 7.16
N SER A 63 -8.49 3.93 7.24
CA SER A 63 -8.87 5.04 6.36
C SER A 63 -8.18 5.00 5.01
N LEU A 64 -7.19 4.13 4.81
CA LEU A 64 -6.54 3.93 3.52
C LEU A 64 -7.11 2.74 2.76
N SER A 65 -7.33 2.95 1.46
CA SER A 65 -7.66 1.86 0.53
C SER A 65 -6.41 1.02 0.23
N TRP A 66 -6.09 0.08 1.13
CA TRP A 66 -4.86 -0.74 1.04
C TRP A 66 -4.78 -1.60 -0.21
N GLU A 67 -5.92 -2.08 -0.72
CA GLU A 67 -5.96 -2.85 -1.97
C GLU A 67 -5.54 -1.99 -3.16
N GLN A 68 -6.14 -0.80 -3.29
CA GLN A 68 -5.76 0.17 -4.32
C GLN A 68 -4.31 0.66 -4.14
N THR A 69 -3.85 0.77 -2.89
CA THR A 69 -2.46 1.12 -2.57
C THR A 69 -1.50 0.03 -3.05
N ALA A 70 -1.75 -1.24 -2.74
CA ALA A 70 -0.93 -2.37 -3.20
C ALA A 70 -0.90 -2.44 -4.74
N LEU A 71 -2.06 -2.27 -5.38
CA LEU A 71 -2.20 -2.23 -6.83
C LEU A 71 -1.35 -1.11 -7.46
N LEU A 72 -1.39 0.10 -6.90
CA LEU A 72 -0.57 1.22 -7.34
C LEU A 72 0.93 0.96 -7.14
N LEU A 73 1.34 0.48 -5.96
CA LEU A 73 2.73 0.16 -5.67
C LEU A 73 3.28 -0.90 -6.64
N ASN A 74 2.51 -1.95 -6.92
CA ASN A 74 2.88 -2.97 -7.91
C ASN A 74 2.99 -2.42 -9.33
N TYR A 75 2.14 -1.47 -9.70
CA TYR A 75 2.26 -0.76 -10.97
C TYR A 75 3.54 0.07 -11.03
N LEU A 76 3.87 0.81 -9.97
CA LEU A 76 5.12 1.56 -9.88
C LEU A 76 6.34 0.64 -9.93
N LEU A 77 6.32 -0.54 -9.30
CA LEU A 77 7.40 -1.53 -9.43
C LEU A 77 7.61 -1.98 -10.87
N ARG A 78 6.54 -2.33 -11.57
CA ARG A 78 6.58 -2.87 -12.93
C ARG A 78 6.99 -1.85 -13.99
N THR A 79 6.71 -0.56 -13.77
CA THR A 79 6.94 0.50 -14.77
C THR A 79 8.29 1.17 -14.64
N ARG A 80 9.10 0.74 -13.67
CA ARG A 80 10.44 1.27 -13.46
C ARG A 80 11.48 0.53 -14.28
N GLU A 81 12.43 1.29 -14.79
CA GLU A 81 13.63 0.76 -15.44
C GLU A 81 14.66 0.27 -14.41
N ILE A 82 14.77 0.99 -13.29
CA ILE A 82 15.74 0.70 -12.23
C ILE A 82 15.00 0.14 -11.00
N PRO A 83 15.36 -1.09 -10.55
CA PRO A 83 14.81 -1.67 -9.33
C PRO A 83 15.01 -0.74 -8.12
N PRO A 84 13.97 -0.48 -7.31
CA PRO A 84 14.08 0.40 -6.16
C PRO A 84 14.85 -0.26 -5.02
N ARG A 85 15.51 0.56 -4.20
CA ARG A 85 16.17 0.13 -2.95
C ARG A 85 15.16 0.20 -1.81
N LEU A 86 14.54 -0.93 -1.49
CA LEU A 86 13.44 -1.02 -0.52
C LEU A 86 13.92 -1.33 0.90
N ASP A 87 14.89 -2.23 1.02
CA ASP A 87 15.39 -2.71 2.31
C ASP A 87 16.57 -1.87 2.80
N THR A 88 16.25 -0.63 3.18
CA THR A 88 17.23 0.31 3.76
C THR A 88 16.60 1.01 4.97
N PRO A 89 17.37 1.29 6.03
CA PRO A 89 16.82 1.84 7.28
C PRO A 89 16.33 3.28 7.16
N GLU A 90 16.77 4.00 6.13
CA GLU A 90 16.36 5.35 5.78
C GLU A 90 16.17 5.44 4.27
N ILE A 91 15.51 6.49 3.80
CA ILE A 91 15.29 6.70 2.38
C ILE A 91 16.63 6.69 1.60
N PRO A 92 16.73 5.94 0.49
CA PRO A 92 18.02 5.70 -0.18
C PRO A 92 18.72 6.99 -0.62
N TRP A 93 20.00 7.12 -0.26
CA TRP A 93 20.80 8.26 -0.69
C TRP A 93 21.01 8.27 -2.22
N PRO A 94 21.03 9.43 -2.90
CA PRO A 94 21.28 9.49 -4.33
C PRO A 94 22.68 8.95 -4.69
N GLU A 95 22.78 8.20 -5.79
CA GLU A 95 24.05 7.59 -6.24
C GLU A 95 25.14 8.63 -6.54
N GLY A 96 24.76 9.85 -6.92
CA GLY A 96 25.69 10.97 -7.16
C GLY A 96 26.33 11.57 -5.90
N GLY A 97 26.07 11.00 -4.72
CA GLY A 97 26.71 11.37 -3.45
C GLY A 97 26.19 12.66 -2.80
N LYS A 98 25.46 13.50 -3.54
CA LYS A 98 24.77 14.68 -3.01
C LYS A 98 23.28 14.43 -2.89
N ALA A 99 22.71 14.76 -1.72
CA ALA A 99 21.28 14.81 -1.56
C ALA A 99 20.71 15.88 -2.48
N HIS A 100 19.62 15.56 -3.14
CA HIS A 100 18.84 16.53 -3.91
C HIS A 100 17.39 16.34 -3.51
N PRO A 101 16.96 16.99 -2.41
CA PRO A 101 15.59 16.91 -1.92
C PRO A 101 14.60 17.27 -3.02
N LEU A 102 13.41 16.67 -2.93
CA LEU A 102 12.30 17.00 -3.81
C LEU A 102 11.61 18.29 -3.34
N PRO A 103 10.85 19.00 -4.21
CA PRO A 103 10.09 20.18 -3.80
C PRO A 103 9.21 19.92 -2.56
N GLU A 104 8.53 18.78 -2.51
CA GLU A 104 7.71 18.37 -1.36
C GLU A 104 8.54 18.04 -0.09
N ASP A 105 9.81 17.65 -0.23
CA ASP A 105 10.69 17.45 0.93
C ASP A 105 10.93 18.78 1.65
N TYR A 106 11.18 19.85 0.86
CA TYR A 106 11.31 21.20 1.40
C TYR A 106 10.00 21.68 2.02
N ALA A 107 8.86 21.40 1.40
CA ALA A 107 7.55 21.77 1.93
C ALA A 107 7.23 21.05 3.25
N MET A 108 7.67 19.79 3.41
CA MET A 108 7.47 19.02 4.63
C MET A 108 8.54 19.26 5.71
N ARG A 109 9.61 20.00 5.41
CA ARG A 109 10.71 20.23 6.34
C ARG A 109 10.23 20.97 7.59
N GLY A 110 10.51 20.37 8.76
CA GLY A 110 10.16 20.95 10.05
C GLY A 110 8.76 20.60 10.55
N LEU A 111 7.98 19.83 9.78
CA LEU A 111 6.75 19.24 10.27
C LEU A 111 7.06 18.14 11.29
N ILE A 112 6.22 18.02 12.33
CA ILE A 112 6.49 17.10 13.44
C ILE A 112 6.65 15.64 12.98
N TYR A 113 5.91 15.24 11.94
CA TYR A 113 5.91 13.89 11.40
C TYR A 113 7.08 13.59 10.45
N THR A 114 7.93 14.57 10.13
CA THR A 114 9.12 14.37 9.27
C THR A 114 10.44 14.41 10.03
N GLY A 115 10.41 14.55 11.36
CA GLY A 115 11.61 14.69 12.19
C GLY A 115 12.59 13.51 12.09
N THR A 116 12.10 12.30 11.82
CA THR A 116 12.92 11.09 11.63
C THR A 116 12.82 10.52 10.21
N TYR A 117 12.09 11.18 9.31
CA TYR A 117 11.90 10.70 7.95
C TYR A 117 13.12 11.00 7.07
N PHE A 118 13.65 12.23 7.14
CA PHE A 118 14.77 12.64 6.31
C PHE A 118 16.12 12.19 6.91
N PRO A 119 17.04 11.64 6.09
CA PRO A 119 18.39 11.32 6.50
C PRO A 119 19.12 12.54 7.05
N LYS A 120 20.12 12.29 7.88
CA LYS A 120 21.00 13.38 8.31
C LYS A 120 21.64 14.03 7.10
N LYS A 121 21.74 15.36 7.12
CA LYS A 121 22.31 16.18 6.05
C LYS A 121 21.52 16.19 4.74
N TRP A 122 20.26 15.74 4.74
CA TRP A 122 19.42 15.73 3.54
C TRP A 122 19.28 17.11 2.89
N PHE A 123 19.26 18.16 3.70
CA PHE A 123 19.09 19.55 3.26
C PHE A 123 20.37 20.41 3.39
N ASP A 124 21.55 19.79 3.49
CA ASP A 124 22.81 20.51 3.73
C ASP A 124 23.47 21.06 2.46
N ASP A 125 22.97 20.72 1.26
CA ASP A 125 23.53 21.26 0.03
C ASP A 125 23.13 22.73 -0.15
N THR A 126 24.02 23.62 0.26
CA THR A 126 23.84 25.08 0.16
C THR A 126 23.99 25.61 -1.27
N ALA A 127 24.37 24.77 -2.24
CA ALA A 127 24.47 25.17 -3.64
C ALA A 127 23.10 25.21 -4.34
N ILE A 128 22.07 24.57 -3.77
CA ILE A 128 20.71 24.56 -4.31
C ILE A 128 20.04 25.89 -3.96
N ASP A 129 19.85 26.74 -4.97
CA ASP A 129 19.13 28.01 -4.82
C ASP A 129 17.61 27.79 -4.71
N ASP A 130 16.86 28.86 -4.40
CA ASP A 130 15.41 28.75 -4.19
C ASP A 130 14.63 28.35 -5.45
N ASP A 131 15.09 28.74 -6.64
CA ASP A 131 14.42 28.38 -7.90
C ASP A 131 14.65 26.90 -8.23
N GLU A 132 15.87 26.38 -7.98
CA GLU A 132 16.22 24.98 -8.17
C GLU A 132 15.44 24.05 -7.24
N LYS A 133 15.08 24.50 -6.02
CA LYS A 133 14.26 23.71 -5.08
C LYS A 133 12.89 23.32 -5.66
N TYR A 134 12.33 24.15 -6.52
CA TYR A 134 11.02 23.93 -7.14
C TYR A 134 11.11 23.49 -8.61
N PHE A 135 12.33 23.34 -9.13
CA PHE A 135 12.54 22.85 -10.48
C PHE A 135 12.31 21.32 -10.56
N GLU A 136 11.48 20.89 -11.50
CA GLU A 136 11.06 19.50 -11.63
C GLU A 136 11.52 18.87 -12.97
N PRO A 137 12.80 18.47 -13.10
CA PRO A 137 13.24 17.72 -14.27
C PRO A 137 12.58 16.33 -14.31
N ALA A 138 12.54 15.69 -15.48
CA ALA A 138 11.92 14.36 -15.65
C ALA A 138 12.47 13.28 -14.68
N SER A 139 13.70 13.45 -14.18
CA SER A 139 14.33 12.56 -13.21
C SER A 139 13.67 12.59 -11.82
N THR A 140 12.91 13.63 -11.46
CA THR A 140 12.18 13.71 -10.17
C THR A 140 11.13 12.62 -10.04
N VAL A 141 10.51 12.23 -11.15
CA VAL A 141 9.51 11.16 -11.20
C VAL A 141 10.10 9.84 -10.73
N GLY A 142 11.31 9.50 -11.20
CA GLY A 142 12.02 8.29 -10.80
C GLY A 142 12.35 8.29 -9.29
N LYS A 143 12.79 9.44 -8.76
CA LYS A 143 13.05 9.63 -7.33
C LYS A 143 11.76 9.48 -6.50
N ARG A 144 10.67 10.13 -6.89
CA ARG A 144 9.36 10.02 -6.22
C ARG A 144 8.87 8.60 -6.16
N CYS A 145 8.90 7.90 -7.29
CA CYS A 145 8.47 6.51 -7.34
C CYS A 145 9.34 5.62 -6.42
N GLU A 146 10.67 5.89 -6.29
CA GLU A 146 11.51 5.13 -5.35
C GLU A 146 11.09 5.40 -3.89
N ARG A 147 10.80 6.67 -3.55
CA ARG A 147 10.36 7.05 -2.20
C ARG A 147 8.99 6.49 -1.83
N ILE A 148 8.03 6.55 -2.75
CA ILE A 148 6.70 5.95 -2.56
C ILE A 148 6.82 4.44 -2.34
N LEU A 149 7.65 3.76 -3.13
CA LEU A 149 7.87 2.31 -2.98
C LEU A 149 8.59 1.97 -1.67
N TRP A 150 9.60 2.73 -1.28
CA TRP A 150 10.29 2.57 -0.01
C TRP A 150 9.34 2.78 1.19
N LEU A 151 8.45 3.79 1.12
CA LEU A 151 7.43 4.02 2.14
C LEU A 151 6.43 2.88 2.21
N GLY A 152 5.92 2.42 1.05
CA GLY A 152 5.01 1.27 0.98
C GLY A 152 5.63 0.01 1.57
N HIS A 153 6.88 -0.28 1.22
CA HIS A 153 7.64 -1.39 1.81
C HIS A 153 7.81 -1.22 3.32
N SER A 154 8.25 -0.05 3.78
CA SER A 154 8.46 0.24 5.21
C SER A 154 7.17 0.13 6.02
N ILE A 155 6.02 0.49 5.45
CA ILE A 155 4.70 0.28 6.08
C ILE A 155 4.37 -1.21 6.11
N ALA A 156 4.59 -1.94 5.02
CA ALA A 156 4.32 -3.38 4.93
C ALA A 156 5.13 -4.20 5.96
N MET A 157 6.38 -3.78 6.25
CA MET A 157 7.22 -4.39 7.28
C MET A 157 6.67 -4.23 8.72
N LYS A 158 5.65 -3.38 8.93
CA LYS A 158 4.93 -3.27 10.21
C LYS A 158 3.80 -4.33 10.34
N GLU A 159 3.66 -5.23 9.36
CA GLU A 159 2.81 -6.43 9.30
C GLU A 159 1.35 -6.26 9.77
N ARG A 160 0.54 -5.54 9.00
CA ARG A 160 -0.90 -5.40 9.28
C ARG A 160 -1.77 -5.53 8.04
N GLN A 161 -2.13 -4.42 7.41
CA GLN A 161 -3.05 -4.40 6.27
C GLN A 161 -2.34 -4.56 4.92
N LEU A 162 -1.16 -3.97 4.78
CA LEU A 162 -0.29 -4.08 3.62
C LEU A 162 0.78 -5.16 3.88
N HIS A 163 1.00 -6.03 2.90
CA HIS A 163 1.96 -7.12 2.95
C HIS A 163 2.92 -7.04 1.78
N TRP A 164 4.18 -7.39 2.03
CA TRP A 164 5.23 -7.51 1.02
C TRP A 164 5.64 -8.98 0.88
N ASP A 165 5.46 -9.55 -0.30
CA ASP A 165 5.95 -10.89 -0.62
C ASP A 165 7.37 -10.79 -1.19
N GLU A 166 8.36 -11.19 -0.41
CA GLU A 166 9.77 -11.14 -0.79
C GLU A 166 10.09 -12.03 -2.00
N HIS A 167 9.42 -13.18 -2.13
CA HIS A 167 9.68 -14.13 -3.22
C HIS A 167 9.10 -13.64 -4.54
N ALA A 168 7.85 -13.16 -4.51
CA ALA A 168 7.18 -12.64 -5.71
C ALA A 168 7.51 -11.17 -5.98
N ARG A 169 8.17 -10.48 -5.04
CA ARG A 169 8.49 -9.05 -5.08
C ARG A 169 7.28 -8.17 -5.38
N GLN A 170 6.18 -8.42 -4.65
CA GLN A 170 4.91 -7.76 -4.86
C GLN A 170 4.21 -7.40 -3.54
N PHE A 171 3.42 -6.34 -3.61
CA PHE A 171 2.52 -5.93 -2.54
C PHE A 171 1.18 -6.68 -2.63
N SER A 172 0.61 -7.02 -1.49
CA SER A 172 -0.75 -7.54 -1.37
C SER A 172 -1.40 -6.97 -0.11
N THR A 173 -2.70 -7.18 0.06
CA THR A 173 -3.34 -6.97 1.36
C THR A 173 -3.44 -8.29 2.11
N LYS A 174 -3.49 -8.22 3.44
CA LYS A 174 -3.90 -9.40 4.22
C LYS A 174 -5.35 -9.68 3.84
N GLY A 175 -5.58 -10.84 3.22
CA GLY A 175 -6.87 -11.16 2.60
C GLY A 175 -8.02 -10.79 3.52
N GLY A 176 -8.96 -9.99 3.02
CA GLY A 176 -10.28 -9.93 3.62
C GLY A 176 -10.74 -11.38 3.77
N ASN A 177 -10.99 -11.82 4.99
CA ASN A 177 -11.68 -13.08 5.23
C ASN A 177 -13.13 -12.92 4.71
N HIS A 178 -13.31 -12.92 3.40
CA HIS A 178 -14.50 -13.48 2.81
C HIS A 178 -14.18 -14.93 2.51
N ASN A 179 -14.37 -15.77 3.54
CA ASN A 179 -14.60 -17.19 3.36
C ASN A 179 -15.94 -17.36 2.63
N ASP A 180 -16.00 -16.99 1.36
CA ASP A 180 -16.93 -17.61 0.42
C ASP A 180 -16.21 -18.83 -0.17
N LYS A 181 -16.03 -19.84 0.70
CA LYS A 181 -16.09 -21.20 0.17
C LYS A 181 -17.49 -21.35 -0.40
N PRO A 182 -17.68 -21.74 -1.68
CA PRO A 182 -18.99 -22.15 -2.12
C PRO A 182 -19.43 -23.29 -1.18
N LYS A 183 -20.50 -23.05 -0.42
CA LYS A 183 -21.20 -24.14 0.28
C LYS A 183 -21.58 -25.13 -0.81
N ALA A 184 -20.94 -26.29 -0.83
CA ALA A 184 -21.48 -27.42 -1.55
C ALA A 184 -22.86 -27.71 -0.94
N GLU A 185 -23.92 -27.40 -1.69
CA GLU A 185 -25.26 -27.81 -1.33
C GLU A 185 -25.30 -29.35 -1.25
N PRO A 186 -25.96 -29.93 -0.25
CA PRO A 186 -26.15 -31.37 -0.19
C PRO A 186 -26.98 -31.82 -1.40
N VAL A 187 -26.40 -32.63 -2.26
CA VAL A 187 -27.14 -33.28 -3.36
C VAL A 187 -28.03 -34.34 -2.73
N GLU A 188 -29.34 -34.11 -2.70
CA GLU A 188 -30.29 -35.16 -2.34
C GLU A 188 -30.24 -36.29 -3.37
N PRO A 189 -30.27 -37.57 -2.96
CA PRO A 189 -30.22 -38.68 -3.89
C PRO A 189 -31.49 -38.74 -4.73
N VAL A 190 -31.34 -38.64 -6.04
CA VAL A 190 -32.43 -38.85 -7.01
C VAL A 190 -32.80 -40.33 -7.01
N GLU A 191 -34.02 -40.64 -6.58
CA GLU A 191 -34.64 -41.96 -6.76
C GLU A 191 -34.76 -42.27 -8.27
N MET A 192 -34.00 -43.27 -8.74
CA MET A 192 -34.20 -43.82 -10.08
C MET A 192 -35.43 -44.72 -10.10
N ALA A 193 -36.50 -44.24 -10.73
CA ALA A 193 -37.65 -45.05 -11.09
C ALA A 193 -37.21 -46.15 -12.07
N ALA A 194 -37.41 -47.40 -11.66
CA ALA A 194 -37.21 -48.57 -12.50
C ALA A 194 -38.26 -48.62 -13.62
N SER A 195 -37.81 -48.57 -14.87
CA SER A 195 -38.59 -49.03 -16.01
C SER A 195 -38.27 -50.51 -16.24
N ALA A 196 -39.26 -51.36 -15.98
CA ALA A 196 -39.24 -52.76 -16.35
C ALA A 196 -39.80 -52.91 -17.76
N THR A 197 -39.06 -53.59 -18.65
CA THR A 197 -39.61 -54.56 -19.62
C THR A 197 -38.50 -55.52 -20.06
N ASP A 198 -38.51 -56.68 -19.42
CA ASP A 198 -38.68 -58.02 -19.99
C ASP A 198 -37.95 -58.41 -21.29
N GLY A 199 -37.29 -59.57 -21.28
CA GLY A 199 -36.67 -60.13 -22.48
C GLY A 199 -35.64 -61.25 -22.29
N ALA A 200 -36.03 -62.31 -21.59
CA ALA A 200 -35.63 -63.72 -21.73
C ALA A 200 -34.24 -64.15 -22.27
N SER A 201 -33.64 -65.03 -21.45
CA SER A 201 -33.10 -66.36 -21.82
C SER A 201 -31.60 -66.56 -22.08
N THR A 202 -31.01 -67.41 -21.20
CA THR A 202 -30.08 -68.54 -21.47
C THR A 202 -28.72 -68.20 -22.14
N GLU A 203 -27.54 -68.68 -21.74
CA GLU A 203 -27.13 -69.88 -21.01
C GLU A 203 -25.59 -69.83 -20.79
N LEU A 204 -25.13 -70.58 -19.79
CA LEU A 204 -23.86 -71.34 -19.71
C LEU A 204 -22.48 -70.63 -19.70
N ALA A 205 -21.89 -70.64 -18.50
CA ALA A 205 -20.66 -71.35 -18.11
C ALA A 205 -19.40 -71.34 -19.01
N ASN A 206 -18.29 -70.98 -18.35
CA ASN A 206 -16.91 -71.48 -18.52
C ASN A 206 -16.19 -71.21 -19.86
N LEU A 207 -15.31 -70.20 -19.87
CA LEU A 207 -13.85 -70.32 -19.70
C LEU A 207 -13.18 -68.94 -19.77
#